data_AF-C5T6E0-F1
#
_entry.id   AF-C5T6E0-F1
#
_cell.length_a   1.000
_cell.length_b   1.000
_cell.length_c   1.000
_cell.angle_alpha   90.00
_cell.angle_beta   90.00
_cell.angle_gamma   90.00
#
_symmetry.space_group_name_H-M   'P 1'
#
loop_
_entity.id
_entity.type
_entity.pdbx_description
1 polymer ?
#
loop_
_entity_poly.entity_id
_entity_poly.type
_entity_poly.pdbx_seq_one_letter_code
_entity_poly.pdbx_strand_id
1 'polypeptide(L)'
;MTSPAKRSAQRLRRPSASATTRTQSPSAPAAGASRHFAIIGAGMAGVVCARTLVQAGHRVTVFEKSSHAGGRTTTIQSPFGGFDAGAQYFTVRDPRFAQALDTVPGVCRPWSANAVRVLDAAGRVA
;
A
#
# COMPACT_ATOMS: atom_id res chain seq x y z
N MET A 1 25.74 -66.41 -23.63
CA MET A 1 25.39 -66.14 -22.22
C MET A 1 24.84 -64.73 -22.12
N THR A 2 23.63 -64.60 -21.59
CA THR A 2 22.65 -63.53 -21.81
C THR A 2 22.92 -62.25 -21.00
N SER A 3 22.79 -61.10 -21.66
CA SER A 3 22.89 -59.74 -21.10
C SER A 3 21.67 -59.39 -20.20
N PRO A 4 21.84 -58.63 -19.10
CA PRO A 4 20.73 -58.27 -18.22
C PRO A 4 19.88 -57.12 -18.77
N ALA A 5 18.56 -57.27 -18.66
CA ALA A 5 17.57 -56.29 -19.09
C ALA A 5 17.52 -55.04 -18.18
N LYS A 6 17.58 -53.85 -18.78
CA LYS A 6 17.37 -52.57 -18.09
C LYS A 6 15.89 -52.37 -17.77
N ARG A 7 15.52 -52.35 -16.49
CA ARG A 7 14.19 -51.97 -16.01
C ARG A 7 13.99 -50.45 -16.20
N SER A 8 13.09 -50.09 -17.11
CA SER A 8 12.60 -48.73 -17.30
C SER A 8 11.65 -48.35 -16.16
N ALA A 9 12.04 -47.36 -15.35
CA ALA A 9 11.20 -46.77 -14.31
C ALA A 9 10.06 -45.98 -14.96
N GLN A 10 8.83 -46.50 -14.86
CA GLN A 10 7.64 -45.86 -15.38
C GLN A 10 7.21 -44.74 -14.42
N ARG A 11 7.39 -43.49 -14.85
CA ARG A 11 7.02 -42.29 -14.11
C ARG A 11 5.49 -42.20 -13.97
N LEU A 12 4.96 -42.34 -12.75
CA LEU A 12 3.54 -42.14 -12.46
C LEU A 12 3.11 -40.72 -12.84
N ARG A 13 2.18 -40.61 -13.79
CA ARG A 13 1.57 -39.33 -14.21
C ARG A 13 0.59 -38.88 -13.12
N ARG A 14 0.83 -37.71 -12.53
CA ARG A 14 -0.12 -37.04 -11.63
C ARG A 14 -1.30 -36.51 -12.47
N PRO A 15 -2.56 -36.67 -12.05
CA PRO A 15 -3.69 -36.01 -12.72
C PRO A 15 -3.57 -34.49 -12.55
N SER A 16 -3.63 -33.77 -13.67
CA SER A 16 -3.70 -32.30 -13.70
C SER A 16 -5.09 -31.86 -13.28
N ALA A 17 -5.20 -31.09 -12.19
CA ALA A 17 -6.45 -30.47 -11.80
C ALA A 17 -6.78 -29.34 -12.80
N SER A 18 -7.81 -29.55 -13.61
CA SER A 18 -8.35 -28.51 -14.50
C SER A 18 -9.10 -27.47 -13.68
N ALA A 19 -8.42 -26.38 -13.31
CA ALA A 19 -9.05 -25.20 -12.76
C ALA A 19 -9.88 -24.52 -13.87
N THR A 20 -11.19 -24.73 -13.85
CA THR A 20 -12.14 -23.99 -14.71
C THR A 20 -12.11 -22.52 -14.30
N THR A 21 -11.24 -21.75 -14.95
CA THR A 21 -11.27 -20.29 -14.88
C THR A 21 -12.52 -19.85 -15.61
N ARG A 22 -13.53 -19.40 -14.86
CA ARG A 22 -14.74 -18.79 -15.43
C ARG A 22 -14.35 -17.44 -16.05
N THR A 23 -14.07 -17.43 -17.34
CA THR A 23 -13.91 -16.20 -18.14
C THR A 23 -15.23 -15.44 -18.10
N GLN A 24 -15.31 -14.42 -17.25
CA GLN A 24 -16.42 -13.46 -17.29
C GLN A 24 -16.10 -12.48 -18.42
N SER A 25 -16.90 -12.52 -19.49
CA SER A 25 -16.90 -11.49 -20.52
C SER A 25 -17.29 -10.15 -19.89
N PRO A 26 -16.66 -9.02 -20.26
CA PRO A 26 -17.03 -7.72 -19.71
C PRO A 26 -18.42 -7.35 -20.20
N SER A 27 -19.43 -7.49 -19.35
CA SER A 27 -20.74 -6.86 -19.57
C SER A 27 -20.52 -5.35 -19.63
N ALA A 28 -21.11 -4.69 -20.63
CA ALA A 28 -21.20 -3.23 -20.70
C ALA A 28 -21.58 -2.67 -19.32
N PRO A 29 -21.06 -1.48 -18.92
CA PRO A 29 -21.34 -0.94 -17.60
C PRO A 29 -22.84 -0.70 -17.50
N ALA A 30 -23.55 -1.60 -16.82
CA ALA A 30 -24.88 -1.31 -16.31
C ALA A 30 -24.73 0.01 -15.54
N ALA A 31 -25.55 1.02 -15.85
CA ALA A 31 -25.56 2.30 -15.15
C ALA A 31 -25.43 2.03 -13.64
N GLY A 32 -24.26 2.37 -13.09
CA GLY A 32 -23.66 1.61 -11.99
C GLY A 32 -24.47 1.71 -10.70
N ALA A 33 -25.20 0.65 -10.36
CA ALA A 33 -25.87 0.56 -9.07
C ALA A 33 -24.85 0.77 -7.95
N SER A 34 -25.17 1.66 -7.00
CA SER A 34 -24.34 1.90 -5.83
C SER A 34 -24.15 0.59 -5.04
N ARG A 35 -22.90 0.25 -4.73
CA ARG A 35 -22.54 -0.94 -3.94
C ARG A 35 -22.08 -0.54 -2.55
N HIS A 36 -22.07 -1.48 -1.62
CA HIS A 36 -21.50 -1.30 -0.29
C HIS A 36 -20.25 -2.17 -0.13
N PHE A 37 -19.10 -1.54 0.16
CA PHE A 37 -17.81 -2.21 0.35
C PHE A 37 -17.39 -2.22 1.82
N ALA A 38 -16.82 -3.33 2.27
CA ALA A 38 -16.08 -3.43 3.52
C ALA A 38 -14.58 -3.29 3.24
N ILE A 39 -13.92 -2.39 3.96
CA ILE A 39 -12.48 -2.14 3.87
C ILE A 39 -11.84 -2.50 5.20
N ILE A 40 -10.84 -3.38 5.18
CA ILE A 40 -10.12 -3.80 6.37
C ILE A 40 -8.80 -3.03 6.46
N GLY A 41 -8.70 -2.15 7.46
CA GLY A 41 -7.57 -1.28 7.76
C GLY A 41 -7.81 0.18 7.37
N ALA A 42 -7.64 1.10 8.33
CA ALA A 42 -7.70 2.56 8.14
C ALA A 42 -6.31 3.19 8.03
N GLY A 43 -5.35 2.49 7.42
CA GLY A 43 -4.08 3.09 7.00
C GLY A 43 -4.21 3.90 5.70
N MET A 44 -3.12 4.53 5.25
CA MET A 44 -3.08 5.35 4.02
C MET A 44 -3.77 4.68 2.82
N ALA A 45 -3.47 3.40 2.54
CA ALA A 45 -4.09 2.68 1.43
C ALA A 45 -5.60 2.48 1.60
N GLY A 46 -6.05 2.15 2.81
CA GLY A 46 -7.47 1.94 3.11
C GLY A 46 -8.29 3.23 3.03
N VAL A 47 -7.75 4.34 3.55
CA VAL A 47 -8.39 5.66 3.47
C VAL A 47 -8.49 6.15 2.03
N VAL A 48 -7.42 5.98 1.23
CA VAL A 48 -7.44 6.33 -0.20
C VAL A 48 -8.44 5.46 -0.97
N CYS A 49 -8.49 4.15 -0.69
CA CYS A 49 -9.48 3.24 -1.26
C CYS A 49 -10.91 3.67 -0.91
N ALA A 50 -11.17 3.95 0.36
CA ALA A 50 -12.48 4.43 0.84
C ALA A 50 -12.90 5.72 0.15
N ARG A 51 -12.01 6.73 0.11
CA ARG A 51 -12.25 8.00 -0.58
C ARG A 51 -12.59 7.79 -2.06
N THR A 52 -11.84 6.93 -2.74
CA THR A 52 -12.03 6.66 -4.17
C THR A 52 -13.38 6.01 -4.43
N LEU A 53 -13.77 5.01 -3.63
CA LEU A 53 -15.07 4.35 -3.74
C LEU A 53 -16.24 5.27 -3.41
N VAL A 54 -16.10 6.12 -2.39
CA VAL A 54 -17.12 7.14 -2.04
C VAL A 54 -17.27 8.15 -3.18
N GLN A 55 -16.17 8.64 -3.75
CA GLN A 55 -16.19 9.55 -4.90
C GLN A 55 -16.83 8.91 -6.14
N ALA A 56 -16.73 7.58 -6.29
CA ALA A 56 -17.41 6.82 -7.34
C ALA A 56 -18.91 6.55 -7.05
N GLY A 57 -19.47 7.09 -5.96
CA GLY A 57 -20.89 6.93 -5.60
C GLY A 57 -21.21 5.63 -4.85
N HIS A 58 -20.21 4.96 -4.30
CA HIS A 58 -20.40 3.75 -3.49
C HIS A 58 -20.44 4.04 -2.00
N ARG A 59 -21.08 3.15 -1.25
CA ARG A 59 -21.07 3.17 0.22
C ARG A 59 -19.88 2.35 0.72
N VAL A 60 -19.24 2.79 1.81
CA VAL A 60 -18.10 2.07 2.40
C VAL A 60 -18.26 1.94 3.91
N THR A 61 -17.77 0.84 4.46
CA THR A 61 -17.52 0.67 5.90
C THR A 61 -16.07 0.29 6.08
N VAL A 62 -15.33 1.07 6.87
CA VAL A 62 -13.92 0.82 7.18
C VAL A 62 -13.81 0.22 8.58
N PHE A 63 -13.08 -0.88 8.69
CA PHE A 63 -12.79 -1.55 9.95
C PHE A 63 -11.33 -1.36 10.29
N GLU A 64 -11.02 -0.75 11.42
CA GLU A 64 -9.66 -0.57 11.93
C GLU A 64 -9.52 -1.31 13.26
N LYS A 65 -8.40 -2.00 13.45
CA LYS A 65 -8.10 -2.70 14.70
C LYS A 65 -7.78 -1.71 15.83
N SER A 66 -7.07 -0.64 15.48
CA SER A 66 -6.55 0.37 16.41
C SER A 66 -7.64 1.36 16.82
N SER A 67 -7.41 2.09 17.91
CA SER A 67 -8.31 3.16 18.36
C SER A 67 -8.27 4.42 17.46
N HIS A 68 -7.32 4.51 16.55
CA HIS A 68 -7.11 5.66 15.67
C HIS A 68 -6.74 5.19 14.25
N ALA A 69 -7.09 5.99 13.25
CA ALA A 69 -6.66 5.79 11.87
C ALA A 69 -5.18 6.17 11.67
N GLY A 70 -4.59 5.74 10.55
CA GLY A 70 -3.23 6.12 10.12
C GLY A 70 -2.33 4.91 9.84
N GLY A 71 -2.46 3.83 10.61
CA GLY A 71 -1.60 2.65 10.45
C GLY A 71 -0.12 3.03 10.57
N ARG A 72 0.66 2.85 9.49
CA ARG A 72 2.11 3.19 9.48
C ARG A 72 2.42 4.69 9.49
N THR A 73 1.42 5.56 9.29
CA THR A 73 1.59 7.03 9.34
C THR A 73 1.19 7.62 10.69
N THR A 74 1.14 6.80 11.75
CA THR A 74 0.80 7.26 13.10
C THR A 74 2.03 7.83 13.80
N THR A 75 1.83 8.93 14.53
CA THR A 75 2.81 9.45 15.48
C THR A 75 2.43 8.98 16.88
N ILE A 76 3.34 8.28 17.54
CA ILE A 76 3.17 7.83 18.93
C ILE A 76 3.71 8.93 19.83
N GLN A 77 2.89 9.39 20.78
CA GLN A 77 3.27 10.42 21.74
C GLN A 77 3.85 9.80 23.02
N SER A 78 4.85 10.45 23.59
CA SER A 78 5.43 10.10 24.88
C SER A 78 5.80 11.36 25.67
N PRO A 79 6.09 11.23 26.99
CA PRO A 79 6.60 12.36 27.79
C PRO A 79 7.89 12.99 27.24
N PHE A 80 8.62 12.28 26.38
CA PHE A 80 9.89 12.72 25.79
C PHE A 80 9.74 13.23 24.35
N GLY A 81 8.51 13.35 23.84
CA GLY A 81 8.20 13.78 22.49
C GLY A 81 7.46 12.72 21.67
N GLY A 82 7.11 13.09 20.44
CA GLY A 82 6.44 12.23 19.47
C GLY A 82 7.43 11.52 18.54
N PHE A 83 7.13 10.28 18.18
CA PHE A 83 7.90 9.50 17.22
C PHE A 83 6.98 8.80 16.21
N ASP A 84 7.33 8.84 14.93
CA ASP A 84 6.55 8.19 13.89
C ASP A 84 6.81 6.67 13.92
N ALA A 85 5.72 5.90 13.98
CA ALA A 85 5.80 4.44 14.07
C ALA A 85 6.23 3.76 12.76
N GLY A 86 6.35 4.53 11.66
CA GLY A 86 6.76 3.99 10.37
C GLY A 86 7.19 5.07 9.38
N ALA A 87 6.26 5.87 8.90
CA ALA A 87 6.54 6.86 7.85
C ALA A 87 6.94 8.22 8.45
N GLN A 88 8.23 8.43 8.69
CA GLN A 88 8.77 9.73 9.14
C GLN A 88 8.69 10.83 8.08
N TYR A 89 8.83 10.45 6.81
CA TYR A 89 8.67 11.35 5.68
C TYR A 89 8.17 10.56 4.47
N PHE A 90 7.69 11.27 3.47
CA PHE A 90 7.34 10.71 2.17
C PHE A 90 7.96 11.53 1.06
N THR A 91 8.06 10.94 -0.12
CA THR A 91 8.49 11.66 -1.32
C THR A 91 7.29 11.81 -2.25
N VAL A 92 7.18 12.96 -2.91
CA VAL A 92 6.15 13.22 -3.90
C VAL A 92 6.75 12.94 -5.27
N ARG A 93 6.37 11.80 -5.86
CA ARG A 93 6.84 11.37 -7.20
C ARG A 93 5.71 11.21 -8.20
N ASP A 94 4.47 11.15 -7.72
CA ASP A 94 3.28 10.98 -8.54
C ASP A 94 2.49 12.31 -8.58
N PRO A 95 2.18 12.86 -9.76
CA PRO A 95 1.41 14.10 -9.88
C PRO A 95 0.04 14.05 -9.19
N ARG A 96 -0.61 12.89 -9.14
CA ARG A 96 -1.90 12.71 -8.44
C ARG A 96 -1.74 12.83 -6.93
N PHE A 97 -0.57 12.44 -6.41
CA PHE A 97 -0.28 12.62 -4.99
C PHE A 97 0.05 14.09 -4.68
N ALA A 98 0.74 14.80 -5.57
CA ALA A 98 0.91 16.25 -5.45
C ALA A 98 -0.44 16.98 -5.38
N GLN A 99 -1.37 16.67 -6.29
CA GLN A 99 -2.73 17.20 -6.28
C GLN A 99 -3.49 16.87 -4.99
N ALA A 100 -3.27 15.69 -4.40
CA ALA A 100 -3.88 15.34 -3.13
C ALA A 100 -3.36 16.24 -1.99
N LEU A 101 -2.06 16.55 -1.97
CA LEU A 101 -1.46 17.43 -0.96
C LEU A 101 -1.94 18.88 -1.09
N ASP A 102 -2.24 19.34 -2.31
CA ASP A 102 -2.80 20.67 -2.55
C ASP A 102 -4.16 20.87 -1.87
N THR A 103 -4.89 19.79 -1.57
CA THR A 103 -6.17 19.86 -0.85
C THR A 103 -6.03 20.07 0.67
N VAL A 104 -4.80 19.97 1.20
CA VAL A 104 -4.52 20.04 2.64
C VAL A 104 -3.33 20.97 2.94
N PRO A 105 -3.43 22.26 2.59
CA PRO A 105 -2.35 23.21 2.79
C PRO A 105 -1.97 23.30 4.28
N GLY A 106 -0.67 23.39 4.57
CA GLY A 106 -0.14 23.53 5.92
C GLY A 106 0.01 22.24 6.74
N VAL A 107 -0.46 21.08 6.23
CA VAL A 107 -0.34 19.80 6.93
C VAL A 107 1.06 19.18 6.81
N CYS A 108 1.74 19.42 5.68
CA CYS A 108 3.11 18.98 5.47
C CYS A 108 3.98 20.10 4.91
N ARG A 109 5.29 19.97 5.10
CA ARG A 109 6.30 20.86 4.51
C ARG A 109 7.40 20.04 3.83
N PRO A 110 8.04 20.55 2.77
CA PRO A 110 9.26 19.96 2.25
C PRO A 110 10.30 19.78 3.36
N TRP A 111 10.95 18.63 3.37
CA TRP A 111 12.01 18.35 4.33
C TRP A 111 13.26 19.19 3.98
N SER A 112 13.69 20.05 4.90
CA SER A 112 14.78 21.02 4.69
C SER A 112 15.93 20.83 5.71
N ALA A 113 16.31 19.60 6.04
CA ALA A 113 17.46 19.37 6.91
C ALA A 113 18.78 19.43 6.13
N ASN A 114 19.69 20.30 6.57
CA ASN A 114 21.09 20.22 6.18
C ASN A 114 21.76 19.17 7.07
N ALA A 115 21.97 17.96 6.54
CA ALA A 115 22.53 16.84 7.29
C ALA A 115 24.00 17.06 7.69
N VAL A 116 24.70 18.00 7.04
CA VAL A 116 26.10 18.32 7.29
C VAL A 116 26.26 19.84 7.30
N ARG A 117 26.87 20.38 8.37
CA ARG A 117 27.50 21.70 8.35
C ARG A 117 28.99 21.47 8.28
N VAL A 118 29.62 21.88 7.18
CA VAL A 118 31.08 21.91 7.11
C VAL A 118 31.53 23.12 7.91
N LEU A 119 32.34 22.87 8.92
CA LEU A 119 32.96 23.93 9.70
C LEU A 119 34.35 24.22 9.14
N ASP A 120 34.72 25.49 9.07
CA ASP A 120 36.11 25.88 8.80
C ASP A 120 37.01 25.48 9.99
N ALA A 121 38.32 25.65 9.82
CA ALA A 121 39.29 25.36 10.88
C ALA A 121 39.08 26.20 12.17
N ALA A 122 38.29 27.27 12.10
CA ALA A 122 37.91 28.12 13.23
C ALA A 122 36.51 27.81 13.80
N GLY A 123 35.85 26.73 13.34
CA GLY A 123 34.53 26.32 13.83
C GLY A 123 33.34 27.12 13.29
N ARG A 124 33.56 27.96 12.27
CA ARG A 124 32.49 28.73 11.60
C ARG A 124 31.88 27.91 10.47
N VAL A 125 30.59 28.11 10.20
CA VAL A 125 29.94 27.49 9.04
C VAL A 125 30.55 28.07 7.78
N ALA A 126 31.15 27.20 6.96
CA ALA A 126 31.68 27.55 5.65
C ALA A 126 30.57 27.81 4.62
#